data_AF-M5TBK0-F1
#
_entry.id   AF-M5TBK0-F1
#
_cell.length_a   1.000
_cell.length_b   1.000
_cell.length_c   1.000
_cell.angle_alpha   90.00
_cell.angle_beta   90.00
_cell.angle_gamma   90.00
#
_symmetry.space_group_name_H-M   'P 1'
#
loop_
_entity.id
_entity.type
_entity.pdbx_description
1 polymer ?
#
loop_
_entity_poly.entity_id
_entity_poly.type
_entity_poly.pdbx_seq_one_letter_code
_entity_poly.pdbx_strand_id
1 'polypeptide(L)'
;MKICGLHITTHAYYHATERQLVSVHSTDQLPPFESEVLHWRQAMFRGLFLTTIVLLPISSVHAQQRGGMADRLKRYDKNGDGKVTKAEFSGLARAFSRFDADGDGVITSKEMSGASGGSRASGAKTSRSSGNVIGELSMAERMAEYQAFPTEKPAPGDNAPKFELKDLSGKTVSLNELLATAPVVIETGSCTCPVFRRSHGKIEELQQQFGKRVHFVVLYGREAHAGSGAYKDTPPPTTLEERVRLAERVATEISIGLPVAVDDIDNKVSLAYGGLANAGYIIGQDGRVFYKMPWIDARLLNEPLTALLKSGGRGGAHPPEFSNGQTMPGGGGRRTAHSGSRASSKDVSASSTPVKVPAGMENDIVWNSNFSDALNRAKKSNSEVLVKFHFKGCPICFAMDQGPLRDKRVVDKSRQFVGVKVDITTDDGEKLADKFEVVGTPVFIRLNTDGEEVDRHNGPADVATFLGFLDDRE
;
A
#
# COMPACT_ATOMS: atom_id res chain seq x y z
N MET A 1 -74.77 -22.07 42.25
CA MET A 1 -74.84 -23.27 43.11
C MET A 1 -73.42 -23.58 43.57
N LYS A 2 -73.14 -23.51 44.90
CA LYS A 2 -71.83 -23.72 45.57
C LYS A 2 -70.71 -22.71 45.20
N ILE A 3 -70.24 -21.83 46.12
CA ILE A 3 -69.30 -22.00 47.28
C ILE A 3 -67.83 -21.91 46.80
N CYS A 4 -67.14 -20.75 46.94
CA CYS A 4 -66.29 -20.23 48.06
C CYS A 4 -64.84 -20.77 48.07
N GLY A 5 -63.79 -20.06 48.53
CA GLY A 5 -63.63 -18.71 49.13
C GLY A 5 -62.42 -17.95 48.54
N LEU A 6 -62.18 -16.64 48.77
CA LEU A 6 -61.84 -15.93 50.02
C LEU A 6 -60.50 -16.41 50.64
N HIS A 7 -59.57 -15.56 51.11
CA HIS A 7 -59.74 -14.22 51.69
C HIS A 7 -58.44 -13.36 51.72
N ILE A 8 -58.57 -12.02 51.90
CA ILE A 8 -57.65 -11.08 52.64
C ILE A 8 -56.27 -10.79 52.00
N THR A 9 -55.80 -9.54 51.75
CA THR A 9 -56.31 -8.12 51.84
C THR A 9 -55.57 -7.27 50.74
N THR A 10 -55.44 -5.92 50.66
CA THR A 10 -55.58 -4.77 51.60
C THR A 10 -55.82 -3.41 50.86
N HIS A 11 -56.09 -2.37 51.65
CA HIS A 11 -56.15 -0.92 51.37
C HIS A 11 -54.86 -0.30 50.73
N ALA A 12 -54.83 0.91 50.14
CA ALA A 12 -55.82 2.01 50.04
C ALA A 12 -55.58 3.03 48.89
N TYR A 13 -56.63 3.80 48.55
CA TYR A 13 -56.70 5.20 48.01
C TYR A 13 -55.58 5.81 47.14
N TYR A 14 -55.96 6.38 45.98
CA TYR A 14 -55.99 7.86 45.76
C TYR A 14 -56.89 8.26 44.55
N HIS A 15 -57.26 9.55 44.45
CA HIS A 15 -58.01 10.17 43.32
C HIS A 15 -57.01 10.78 42.28
N ALA A 16 -57.34 11.36 41.11
CA ALA A 16 -58.62 11.86 40.57
C ALA A 16 -58.68 11.99 39.02
N THR A 17 -59.90 11.88 38.46
CA THR A 17 -60.49 12.63 37.30
C THR A 17 -59.69 13.09 36.06
N GLU A 18 -60.24 12.79 34.87
CA GLU A 18 -60.08 13.57 33.62
C GLU A 18 -61.45 14.09 33.09
N ARG A 19 -61.41 15.04 32.14
CA ARG A 19 -62.52 15.62 31.31
C ARG A 19 -63.43 16.60 32.10
N GLN A 20 -63.89 17.74 31.56
CA GLN A 20 -64.14 18.16 30.16
C GLN A 20 -63.85 19.68 29.90
N LEU A 21 -63.46 20.02 28.64
CA LEU A 21 -63.96 21.11 27.74
C LEU A 21 -64.11 22.58 28.29
N VAL A 22 -63.90 23.69 27.54
CA VAL A 22 -63.67 23.90 26.08
C VAL A 22 -63.04 25.28 25.74
N SER A 23 -62.49 25.43 24.52
CA SER A 23 -62.22 26.68 23.75
C SER A 23 -61.18 27.73 24.23
N VAL A 24 -60.11 27.88 23.44
CA VAL A 24 -59.65 29.17 22.83
C VAL A 24 -59.12 28.88 21.40
N HIS A 25 -59.05 29.87 20.51
CA HIS A 25 -58.50 29.77 19.15
C HIS A 25 -56.96 29.63 19.08
N SER A 26 -56.46 29.07 17.97
CA SER A 26 -55.11 29.30 17.43
C SER A 26 -55.13 29.08 15.91
N THR A 27 -54.33 29.80 15.13
CA THR A 27 -54.24 29.69 13.67
C THR A 27 -52.85 29.30 13.18
N ASP A 28 -52.81 28.89 11.91
CA ASP A 28 -51.65 28.79 11.02
C ASP A 28 -50.69 27.60 11.24
N GLN A 29 -50.25 27.02 10.11
CA GLN A 29 -49.57 25.73 10.02
C GLN A 29 -48.15 25.85 9.46
N LEU A 30 -47.34 24.82 9.71
CA LEU A 30 -46.03 24.62 9.10
C LEU A 30 -46.15 24.23 7.61
N PRO A 31 -45.36 24.81 6.69
CA PRO A 31 -45.31 24.38 5.29
C PRO A 31 -44.34 23.18 5.08
N PRO A 32 -44.61 22.29 4.10
CA PRO A 32 -43.80 21.11 3.80
C PRO A 32 -42.82 21.28 2.61
N PHE A 33 -42.20 20.16 2.23
CA PHE A 33 -41.26 19.95 1.12
C PHE A 33 -41.88 20.08 -0.29
N GLU A 34 -41.11 20.61 -1.26
CA GLU A 34 -40.88 20.11 -2.64
C GLU A 34 -40.65 21.21 -3.70
N SER A 35 -39.68 20.99 -4.61
CA SER A 35 -39.79 21.19 -6.08
C SER A 35 -38.42 21.05 -6.78
N GLU A 36 -38.41 20.39 -7.95
CA GLU A 36 -37.27 20.36 -8.89
C GLU A 36 -37.43 21.43 -10.01
N VAL A 37 -36.69 21.24 -11.12
CA VAL A 37 -36.91 21.78 -12.47
C VAL A 37 -36.22 23.12 -12.82
N LEU A 38 -35.01 22.96 -13.38
CA LEU A 38 -34.59 23.36 -14.74
C LEU A 38 -34.91 24.77 -15.31
N HIS A 39 -33.93 25.29 -16.08
CA HIS A 39 -33.94 26.42 -17.03
C HIS A 39 -33.34 27.75 -16.56
N TRP A 40 -32.12 28.05 -17.02
CA TRP A 40 -31.75 29.39 -17.52
C TRP A 40 -30.74 29.29 -18.68
N ARG A 41 -31.14 29.73 -19.87
CA ARG A 41 -30.25 30.12 -20.98
C ARG A 41 -30.64 31.54 -21.41
N GLN A 42 -29.71 32.22 -22.09
CA GLN A 42 -29.87 33.54 -22.74
C GLN A 42 -29.89 34.77 -21.81
N ALA A 43 -28.71 35.37 -21.57
CA ALA A 43 -28.58 36.77 -21.12
C ALA A 43 -27.21 37.42 -21.43
N MET A 44 -26.59 37.16 -22.60
CA MET A 44 -25.39 37.89 -23.04
C MET A 44 -25.33 38.03 -24.57
N PHE A 45 -25.36 39.26 -25.10
CA PHE A 45 -24.82 39.62 -26.42
C PHE A 45 -24.75 41.15 -26.65
N ARG A 46 -23.77 41.59 -27.46
CA ARG A 46 -23.47 42.98 -27.92
C ARG A 46 -22.86 43.89 -26.83
N GLY A 47 -21.78 44.64 -27.07
CA GLY A 47 -20.84 44.78 -28.21
C GLY A 47 -19.58 45.53 -27.73
N LEU A 48 -18.53 45.81 -28.50
CA LEU A 48 -18.29 45.74 -29.95
C LEU A 48 -16.79 45.43 -30.21
N PHE A 49 -16.41 45.09 -31.45
CA PHE A 49 -15.02 44.81 -31.87
C PHE A 49 -14.10 46.04 -31.83
N LEU A 50 -12.81 45.80 -31.56
CA LEU A 50 -11.71 46.50 -32.24
C LEU A 50 -10.53 45.51 -32.46
N THR A 51 -9.80 45.67 -33.55
CA THR A 51 -8.91 44.63 -34.10
C THR A 51 -7.43 45.03 -34.06
N THR A 52 -6.59 44.17 -33.49
CA THR A 52 -5.13 44.17 -33.71
C THR A 52 -4.63 42.74 -33.88
N ILE A 53 -4.30 42.38 -35.12
CA ILE A 53 -3.57 41.15 -35.43
C ILE A 53 -2.09 41.40 -35.10
N VAL A 54 -1.55 40.67 -34.12
CA VAL A 54 -0.11 40.64 -33.86
C VAL A 54 0.42 39.27 -34.29
N LEU A 55 1.03 39.23 -35.47
CA LEU A 55 1.79 38.07 -35.95
C LEU A 55 3.12 38.00 -35.19
N LEU A 56 3.19 37.14 -34.16
CA LEU A 56 4.46 36.73 -33.58
C LEU A 56 5.02 35.52 -34.35
N PRO A 57 6.29 35.52 -34.77
CA PRO A 57 6.87 34.43 -35.55
C PRO A 57 7.08 33.16 -34.71
N ILE A 58 6.80 32.01 -35.31
CA ILE A 58 7.09 30.69 -34.73
C ILE A 58 8.59 30.41 -34.84
N SER A 59 9.37 30.91 -33.88
CA SER A 59 10.80 30.60 -33.74
C SER A 59 11.00 29.34 -32.89
N SER A 60 11.01 28.18 -33.54
CA SER A 60 11.34 26.89 -32.91
C SER A 60 12.81 26.85 -32.46
N VAL A 61 13.08 27.26 -31.23
CA VAL A 61 14.42 27.13 -30.60
C VAL A 61 14.36 26.14 -29.45
N HIS A 62 14.95 24.96 -29.65
CA HIS A 62 15.24 24.01 -28.58
C HIS A 62 16.40 24.53 -27.71
N ALA A 63 16.13 25.54 -26.88
CA ALA A 63 17.07 26.04 -25.89
C ALA A 63 17.11 25.07 -24.69
N GLN A 64 17.86 23.97 -24.84
CA GLN A 64 18.05 22.96 -23.79
C GLN A 64 18.87 23.52 -22.62
N GLN A 65 18.25 24.28 -21.72
CA GLN A 65 18.80 24.51 -20.39
C GLN A 65 18.82 23.18 -19.62
N ARG A 66 19.95 22.49 -19.71
CA ARG A 66 20.36 21.49 -18.72
C ARG A 66 20.52 22.21 -17.39
N GLY A 67 19.45 22.26 -16.59
CA GLY A 67 19.52 22.73 -15.20
C GLY A 67 20.65 21.99 -14.49
N GLY A 68 21.67 22.73 -14.07
CA GLY A 68 22.94 22.14 -13.65
C GLY A 68 22.81 21.38 -12.34
N MET A 69 23.85 20.65 -11.96
CA MET A 69 23.92 20.03 -10.62
C MET A 69 23.79 21.09 -9.51
N ALA A 70 24.25 22.32 -9.76
CA ALA A 70 24.03 23.49 -8.92
C ALA A 70 22.54 23.92 -8.81
N ASP A 71 21.75 23.85 -9.89
CA ASP A 71 20.30 24.18 -9.85
C ASP A 71 19.45 23.07 -9.22
N ARG A 72 20.04 21.89 -8.99
CA ARG A 72 19.47 20.85 -8.12
C ARG A 72 19.65 21.20 -6.64
N LEU A 73 20.81 21.76 -6.26
CA LEU A 73 21.12 22.11 -4.87
C LEU A 73 20.32 23.32 -4.36
N LYS A 74 20.09 24.35 -5.19
CA LYS A 74 19.25 25.54 -4.87
C LYS A 74 17.81 25.25 -4.42
N ARG A 75 17.34 23.99 -4.50
CA ARG A 75 16.02 23.55 -4.02
C ARG A 75 16.06 22.91 -2.63
N TYR A 76 17.26 22.59 -2.13
CA TYR A 76 17.50 22.00 -0.82
C TYR A 76 18.30 22.94 0.08
N ASP A 77 19.23 23.72 -0.47
CA ASP A 77 19.88 24.86 0.18
C ASP A 77 18.81 25.87 0.62
N LYS A 78 18.39 25.79 1.91
CA LYS A 78 17.30 26.58 2.47
C LYS A 78 17.82 27.84 3.15
N ASN A 79 19.08 27.84 3.59
CA ASN A 79 19.73 28.98 4.22
C ASN A 79 20.43 29.92 3.21
N GLY A 80 20.74 29.45 2.00
CA GLY A 80 21.40 30.20 0.93
C GLY A 80 22.93 30.20 1.01
N ASP A 81 23.56 29.29 1.76
CA ASP A 81 25.01 29.29 2.00
C ASP A 81 25.85 28.59 0.91
N GLY A 82 25.20 27.94 -0.06
CA GLY A 82 25.85 27.26 -1.19
C GLY A 82 26.28 25.82 -0.90
N LYS A 83 25.89 25.26 0.25
CA LYS A 83 26.01 23.84 0.61
C LYS A 83 24.62 23.23 0.80
N VAL A 84 24.54 21.94 1.13
CA VAL A 84 23.30 21.31 1.61
C VAL A 84 23.61 20.39 2.78
N THR A 85 23.02 20.68 3.95
CA THR A 85 23.14 19.82 5.14
C THR A 85 22.15 18.65 5.11
N LYS A 86 22.43 17.62 5.92
CA LYS A 86 21.52 16.47 6.11
C LYS A 86 20.13 16.84 6.63
N ALA A 87 19.96 17.99 7.31
CA ALA A 87 18.66 18.48 7.80
C ALA A 87 17.84 19.21 6.71
N GLU A 88 18.51 19.67 5.66
CA GLU A 88 17.92 20.40 4.55
C GLU A 88 17.48 19.46 3.42
N PHE A 89 18.23 18.38 3.21
CA PHE A 89 18.00 17.37 2.19
C PHE A 89 16.79 16.47 2.51
N SER A 90 15.70 16.64 1.75
CA SER A 90 14.46 15.85 1.93
C SER A 90 14.30 14.67 0.96
N GLY A 91 15.32 14.34 0.16
CA GLY A 91 15.32 13.17 -0.73
C GLY A 91 15.76 11.87 -0.03
N LEU A 92 15.77 10.76 -0.77
CA LEU A 92 16.30 9.46 -0.30
C LEU A 92 17.69 9.63 0.38
N ALA A 93 17.81 9.30 1.67
CA ALA A 93 19.05 9.48 2.43
C ALA A 93 20.30 8.78 1.84
N ARG A 94 20.11 7.75 1.00
CA ARG A 94 21.18 7.07 0.24
C ARG A 94 21.76 7.92 -0.90
N ALA A 95 21.03 8.93 -1.38
CA ALA A 95 21.55 9.90 -2.34
C ALA A 95 22.46 10.94 -1.67
N PHE A 96 22.24 11.28 -0.40
CA PHE A 96 23.09 12.20 0.36
C PHE A 96 24.53 11.68 0.43
N SER A 97 24.71 10.47 0.98
CA SER A 97 25.99 9.73 1.06
C SER A 97 26.52 9.21 -0.30
N ARG A 98 26.09 9.82 -1.40
CA ARG A 98 26.61 9.63 -2.77
C ARG A 98 27.21 10.93 -3.34
N PHE A 99 27.01 12.05 -2.66
CA PHE A 99 27.59 13.37 -2.99
C PHE A 99 28.45 13.91 -1.85
N ASP A 100 28.09 13.59 -0.60
CA ASP A 100 28.93 13.62 0.60
C ASP A 100 29.98 12.51 0.45
N ALA A 101 31.18 12.89 0.01
CA ALA A 101 32.23 12.02 -0.53
C ALA A 101 33.45 11.92 0.38
N ASP A 102 33.67 12.88 1.28
CA ASP A 102 34.60 12.72 2.41
C ASP A 102 33.90 12.36 3.74
N GLY A 103 32.57 12.51 3.83
CA GLY A 103 31.76 11.98 4.93
C GLY A 103 31.50 12.97 6.06
N ASP A 104 31.74 14.27 5.87
CA ASP A 104 31.54 15.30 6.90
C ASP A 104 30.05 15.61 7.20
N GLY A 105 29.13 15.18 6.33
CA GLY A 105 27.69 15.37 6.48
C GLY A 105 27.12 16.64 5.84
N VAL A 106 27.90 17.34 5.00
CA VAL A 106 27.52 18.59 4.32
C VAL A 106 28.04 18.61 2.88
N ILE A 107 27.15 18.39 1.90
CA ILE A 107 27.55 18.31 0.48
C ILE A 107 28.14 19.65 0.00
N THR A 108 29.41 19.66 -0.38
CA THR A 108 30.11 20.85 -0.90
C THR A 108 30.17 20.91 -2.42
N SER A 109 30.32 22.12 -2.97
CA SER A 109 30.51 22.35 -4.41
C SER A 109 31.77 21.69 -4.99
N LYS A 110 32.75 21.33 -4.15
CA LYS A 110 34.00 20.68 -4.55
C LYS A 110 33.78 19.20 -4.84
N GLU A 111 33.15 18.46 -3.94
CA GLU A 111 32.84 17.03 -4.12
C GLU A 111 31.90 16.84 -5.32
N MET A 112 30.94 17.76 -5.45
CA MET A 112 30.00 17.86 -6.58
C MET A 112 30.66 17.95 -7.96
N SER A 113 31.97 18.28 -8.03
CA SER A 113 32.75 18.39 -9.27
C SER A 113 33.52 17.12 -9.66
N GLY A 114 33.61 16.12 -8.78
CA GLY A 114 34.34 14.87 -9.03
C GLY A 114 35.88 14.99 -9.01
N ALA A 115 36.43 16.10 -8.53
CA ALA A 115 37.86 16.45 -8.64
C ALA A 115 38.71 16.08 -7.40
N SER A 116 38.82 14.78 -7.10
CA SER A 116 39.72 14.22 -6.07
C SER A 116 40.46 12.98 -6.61
N GLY A 117 41.73 13.14 -7.02
CA GLY A 117 42.50 12.10 -7.72
C GLY A 117 43.38 11.22 -6.83
N GLY A 118 43.58 9.95 -7.22
CA GLY A 118 44.45 9.00 -6.53
C GLY A 118 44.79 7.76 -7.37
N SER A 119 45.83 7.86 -8.21
CA SER A 119 46.15 6.82 -9.21
C SER A 119 46.89 5.61 -8.65
N ARG A 120 46.53 4.38 -9.08
CA ARG A 120 47.54 3.35 -9.44
C ARG A 120 47.04 2.16 -10.27
N ALA A 121 47.73 1.98 -11.40
CA ALA A 121 48.14 0.74 -12.07
C ALA A 121 47.10 -0.34 -12.46
N SER A 122 47.11 -0.66 -13.76
CA SER A 122 46.51 -1.86 -14.36
C SER A 122 47.29 -3.14 -14.05
N GLY A 123 46.59 -4.25 -13.80
CA GLY A 123 47.14 -5.61 -13.78
C GLY A 123 46.08 -6.62 -14.21
N ALA A 124 46.43 -7.59 -15.06
CA ALA A 124 45.47 -8.52 -15.66
C ALA A 124 45.78 -9.98 -15.34
N LYS A 125 44.71 -10.81 -15.38
CA LYS A 125 44.63 -12.28 -15.40
C LYS A 125 44.29 -13.02 -14.09
N THR A 126 43.78 -14.23 -14.35
CA THR A 126 43.52 -15.39 -13.47
C THR A 126 42.42 -15.28 -12.43
N SER A 127 41.47 -16.20 -12.54
CA SER A 127 40.57 -16.60 -11.48
C SER A 127 41.30 -17.44 -10.42
N ARG A 128 40.92 -17.28 -9.16
CA ARG A 128 40.62 -18.38 -8.23
C ARG A 128 39.88 -17.85 -7.00
N SER A 129 39.11 -18.72 -6.38
CA SER A 129 38.36 -18.44 -5.16
C SER A 129 39.29 -18.32 -3.95
N SER A 130 39.27 -17.16 -3.30
CA SER A 130 39.69 -16.98 -1.90
C SER A 130 38.72 -15.99 -1.27
N GLY A 131 37.93 -16.45 -0.30
CA GLY A 131 37.07 -15.56 0.49
C GLY A 131 37.84 -14.93 1.64
N ASN A 132 37.46 -13.71 2.02
CA ASN A 132 37.63 -13.23 3.38
C ASN A 132 36.43 -12.33 3.70
N VAL A 133 35.83 -12.47 4.89
CA VAL A 133 34.53 -11.88 5.22
C VAL A 133 34.66 -10.93 6.40
N ILE A 134 34.20 -9.69 6.20
CA ILE A 134 33.73 -8.81 7.27
C ILE A 134 32.51 -8.03 6.79
N GLY A 135 31.32 -8.34 7.34
CA GLY A 135 30.22 -7.37 7.41
C GLY A 135 29.11 -7.38 6.35
N GLU A 136 29.10 -8.27 5.35
CA GLU A 136 27.94 -8.41 4.45
C GLU A 136 27.45 -9.87 4.40
N LEU A 137 26.27 -10.13 4.97
CA LEU A 137 25.55 -11.40 4.84
C LEU A 137 25.32 -11.70 3.35
N SER A 138 25.66 -12.91 2.90
CA SER A 138 25.48 -13.28 1.50
C SER A 138 24.02 -13.20 1.09
N MET A 139 23.76 -13.01 -0.21
CA MET A 139 22.38 -13.04 -0.71
C MET A 139 21.68 -14.37 -0.37
N ALA A 140 22.42 -15.48 -0.21
CA ALA A 140 21.86 -16.75 0.24
C ALA A 140 21.43 -16.74 1.71
N GLU A 141 22.21 -16.15 2.62
CA GLU A 141 21.84 -16.02 4.04
C GLU A 141 20.68 -15.02 4.22
N ARG A 142 20.74 -13.88 3.51
CA ARG A 142 19.63 -12.91 3.45
C ARG A 142 18.35 -13.51 2.85
N MET A 143 18.49 -14.47 1.94
CA MET A 143 17.37 -15.24 1.40
C MET A 143 16.91 -16.34 2.34
N ALA A 144 17.78 -16.98 3.11
CA ALA A 144 17.38 -17.98 4.12
C ALA A 144 16.56 -17.33 5.24
N GLU A 145 16.96 -16.13 5.70
CA GLU A 145 16.16 -15.32 6.62
C GLU A 145 14.80 -14.92 6.00
N TYR A 146 14.73 -14.73 4.67
CA TYR A 146 13.49 -14.39 3.98
C TYR A 146 12.60 -15.58 3.58
N GLN A 147 13.19 -16.76 3.37
CA GLN A 147 12.49 -18.02 3.09
C GLN A 147 11.87 -18.62 4.36
N ALA A 148 12.22 -18.06 5.53
CA ALA A 148 11.62 -18.38 6.82
C ALA A 148 10.36 -17.56 7.15
N PHE A 149 9.88 -16.65 6.26
CA PHE A 149 8.59 -15.96 6.47
C PHE A 149 7.41 -16.87 6.07
N PRO A 150 6.53 -17.29 7.01
CA PRO A 150 5.35 -18.09 6.70
C PRO A 150 4.23 -17.18 6.16
N THR A 151 4.35 -16.78 4.90
CA THR A 151 3.33 -15.98 4.18
C THR A 151 1.95 -16.63 4.19
N GLU A 152 1.88 -17.94 4.40
CA GLU A 152 0.65 -18.72 4.50
C GLU A 152 -0.33 -18.25 5.59
N LYS A 153 0.13 -17.72 6.74
CA LYS A 153 -0.71 -17.67 7.96
C LYS A 153 -0.83 -16.28 8.62
N PRO A 154 -1.99 -16.00 9.27
CA PRO A 154 -3.28 -16.63 8.96
C PRO A 154 -3.70 -16.31 7.51
N ALA A 155 -4.49 -17.18 6.87
CA ALA A 155 -5.06 -16.97 5.54
C ALA A 155 -6.50 -16.42 5.62
N PRO A 156 -7.07 -15.81 4.57
CA PRO A 156 -8.51 -15.52 4.52
C PRO A 156 -9.34 -16.77 4.80
N GLY A 157 -10.32 -16.66 5.70
CA GLY A 157 -11.12 -17.76 6.24
C GLY A 157 -10.58 -18.35 7.55
N ASP A 158 -9.29 -18.24 7.87
CA ASP A 158 -8.72 -18.72 9.13
C ASP A 158 -9.22 -17.92 10.35
N ASN A 159 -9.13 -18.53 11.52
CA ASN A 159 -9.25 -17.80 12.79
C ASN A 159 -8.01 -16.91 12.98
N ALA A 160 -8.23 -15.64 13.31
CA ALA A 160 -7.17 -14.69 13.63
C ALA A 160 -6.43 -15.08 14.94
N PRO A 161 -5.09 -15.03 14.99
CA PRO A 161 -4.32 -15.23 16.22
C PRO A 161 -4.74 -14.23 17.31
N LYS A 162 -5.27 -14.74 18.41
CA LYS A 162 -5.70 -13.91 19.54
C LYS A 162 -4.50 -13.32 20.26
N PHE A 163 -4.58 -12.03 20.60
CA PHE A 163 -3.59 -11.32 21.39
C PHE A 163 -4.25 -10.38 22.40
N GLU A 164 -3.52 -10.13 23.49
CA GLU A 164 -3.80 -9.08 24.47
C GLU A 164 -2.45 -8.44 24.79
N LEU A 165 -2.21 -7.25 24.24
CA LEU A 165 -0.92 -6.55 24.28
C LEU A 165 -1.07 -5.20 24.98
N LYS A 166 0.06 -4.53 25.26
CA LYS A 166 0.05 -3.17 25.80
C LYS A 166 0.22 -2.13 24.71
N ASP A 167 -0.54 -1.05 24.79
CA ASP A 167 -0.24 0.17 24.03
C ASP A 167 0.73 1.09 24.77
N LEU A 168 1.14 2.17 24.09
CA LEU A 168 2.10 3.17 24.60
C LEU A 168 1.59 3.93 25.84
N SER A 169 0.32 3.79 26.23
CA SER A 169 -0.23 4.30 27.49
C SER A 169 -0.26 3.27 28.62
N GLY A 170 0.18 2.03 28.35
CA GLY A 170 0.08 0.89 29.27
C GLY A 170 -1.32 0.27 29.36
N LYS A 171 -2.27 0.76 28.57
CA LYS A 171 -3.61 0.17 28.43
C LYS A 171 -3.52 -1.15 27.67
N THR A 172 -4.38 -2.11 27.99
CA THR A 172 -4.49 -3.37 27.24
C THR A 172 -5.28 -3.16 25.95
N VAL A 173 -4.77 -3.74 24.86
CA VAL A 173 -5.46 -3.88 23.58
C VAL A 173 -5.70 -5.38 23.34
N SER A 174 -6.93 -5.84 23.58
CA SER A 174 -7.36 -7.22 23.30
C SER A 174 -8.10 -7.30 21.97
N LEU A 175 -7.68 -8.23 21.10
CA LEU A 175 -8.39 -8.47 19.83
C LEU A 175 -9.84 -8.92 20.08
N ASN A 176 -10.11 -9.65 21.17
CA ASN A 176 -11.45 -10.12 21.49
C ASN A 176 -12.39 -8.95 21.84
N GLU A 177 -11.91 -7.98 22.62
CA GLU A 177 -12.69 -6.82 23.07
C GLU A 177 -13.03 -5.87 21.90
N LEU A 178 -12.08 -5.66 20.98
CA LEU A 178 -12.32 -4.89 19.76
C LEU A 178 -13.39 -5.57 18.89
N LEU A 179 -13.22 -6.87 18.60
CA LEU A 179 -14.14 -7.64 17.75
C LEU A 179 -15.55 -7.77 18.33
N ALA A 180 -15.70 -7.71 19.66
CA ALA A 180 -17.01 -7.66 20.32
C ALA A 180 -17.84 -6.41 19.97
N THR A 181 -17.22 -5.37 19.38
CA THR A 181 -17.90 -4.10 19.04
C THR A 181 -17.85 -3.73 17.56
N ALA A 182 -16.75 -4.00 16.84
CA ALA A 182 -16.64 -3.79 15.40
C ALA A 182 -15.56 -4.69 14.76
N PRO A 183 -15.56 -4.91 13.43
CA PRO A 183 -14.42 -5.50 12.71
C PRO A 183 -13.11 -4.75 12.98
N VAL A 184 -11.98 -5.44 12.82
CA VAL A 184 -10.64 -4.89 13.11
C VAL A 184 -9.74 -4.94 11.87
N VAL A 185 -9.12 -3.82 11.52
CA VAL A 185 -7.94 -3.76 10.66
C VAL A 185 -6.69 -3.81 11.52
N ILE A 186 -5.78 -4.73 11.19
CA ILE A 186 -4.45 -4.81 11.80
C ILE A 186 -3.42 -4.43 10.75
N GLU A 187 -2.63 -3.39 11.05
CA GLU A 187 -1.41 -3.04 10.34
C GLU A 187 -0.21 -3.50 11.19
N THR A 188 0.65 -4.37 10.67
CA THR A 188 1.90 -4.70 11.38
C THR A 188 2.93 -3.58 11.15
N GLY A 189 3.61 -3.09 12.20
CA GLY A 189 4.57 -1.99 12.07
C GLY A 189 5.93 -2.24 12.75
N SER A 190 6.94 -1.46 12.36
CA SER A 190 8.20 -1.27 13.11
C SER A 190 8.87 0.06 12.76
N CYS A 191 9.66 0.62 13.68
CA CYS A 191 10.30 1.93 13.52
C CYS A 191 11.29 2.00 12.36
N THR A 192 11.89 0.87 11.97
CA THR A 192 12.86 0.77 10.87
C THR A 192 12.26 0.27 9.55
N CYS A 193 10.93 0.12 9.45
CA CYS A 193 10.26 -0.18 8.18
C CYS A 193 9.90 1.10 7.41
N PRO A 194 10.55 1.41 6.27
CA PRO A 194 10.25 2.63 5.51
C PRO A 194 8.92 2.56 4.74
N VAL A 195 8.39 1.35 4.53
CA VAL A 195 7.08 1.12 3.88
C VAL A 195 5.97 1.59 4.81
N PHE A 196 5.93 1.01 6.03
CA PHE A 196 5.02 1.41 7.12
C PHE A 196 5.02 2.91 7.37
N ARG A 197 6.22 3.50 7.53
CA ARG A 197 6.39 4.94 7.76
C ARG A 197 5.88 5.83 6.63
N ARG A 198 5.69 5.30 5.42
CA ARG A 198 5.13 6.01 4.26
C ARG A 198 3.63 5.74 4.10
N SER A 199 3.17 4.51 4.32
CA SER A 199 1.76 4.12 4.12
C SER A 199 0.84 4.52 5.27
N HIS A 200 1.33 4.55 6.51
CA HIS A 200 0.51 4.64 7.72
C HIS A 200 -0.47 5.83 7.74
N GLY A 201 -0.04 7.02 7.31
CA GLY A 201 -0.93 8.20 7.27
C GLY A 201 -2.19 8.01 6.40
N LYS A 202 -2.10 7.18 5.35
CA LYS A 202 -3.26 6.79 4.53
C LYS A 202 -4.15 5.75 5.21
N ILE A 203 -3.60 4.94 6.12
CA ILE A 203 -4.38 4.04 6.98
C ILE A 203 -5.18 4.84 8.02
N GLU A 204 -4.64 5.95 8.54
CA GLU A 204 -5.40 6.87 9.40
C GLU A 204 -6.50 7.64 8.63
N GLU A 205 -6.23 8.15 7.43
CA GLU A 205 -7.27 8.75 6.57
C GLU A 205 -8.42 7.76 6.31
N LEU A 206 -8.10 6.48 6.07
CA LEU A 206 -9.08 5.42 5.90
C LEU A 206 -9.83 5.11 7.21
N GLN A 207 -9.16 5.12 8.37
CA GLN A 207 -9.82 4.96 9.66
C GLN A 207 -10.85 6.08 9.89
N GLN A 208 -10.52 7.32 9.52
CA GLN A 208 -11.45 8.45 9.64
C GLN A 208 -12.68 8.27 8.73
N GLN A 209 -12.51 7.74 7.51
CA GLN A 209 -13.61 7.40 6.59
C GLN A 209 -14.54 6.31 7.15
N PHE A 210 -14.00 5.28 7.80
CA PHE A 210 -14.80 4.19 8.36
C PHE A 210 -15.37 4.52 9.75
N GLY A 211 -14.67 5.35 10.53
CA GLY A 211 -15.06 5.77 11.87
C GLY A 211 -15.23 4.59 12.82
N LYS A 212 -16.16 4.70 13.78
CA LYS A 212 -16.45 3.64 14.77
C LYS A 212 -17.06 2.34 14.19
N ARG A 213 -17.20 2.23 12.87
CA ARG A 213 -17.68 1.00 12.20
C ARG A 213 -16.60 -0.07 12.04
N VAL A 214 -15.32 0.31 12.15
CA VAL A 214 -14.15 -0.56 12.01
C VAL A 214 -13.07 -0.01 12.94
N HIS A 215 -12.52 -0.85 13.81
CA HIS A 215 -11.33 -0.51 14.61
C HIS A 215 -10.07 -0.66 13.75
N PHE A 216 -9.07 0.17 13.99
CA PHE A 216 -7.74 0.02 13.39
C PHE A 216 -6.72 -0.04 14.53
N VAL A 217 -5.73 -0.93 14.40
CA VAL A 217 -4.66 -1.12 15.38
C VAL A 217 -3.33 -1.38 14.67
N VAL A 218 -2.26 -0.75 15.16
CA VAL A 218 -0.90 -1.07 14.74
C VAL A 218 -0.37 -2.18 15.65
N LEU A 219 -0.02 -3.34 15.10
CA LEU A 219 0.69 -4.42 15.77
C LEU A 219 2.20 -4.21 15.61
N TYR A 220 2.85 -3.65 16.63
CA TYR A 220 4.26 -3.31 16.60
C TYR A 220 5.14 -4.52 16.93
N GLY A 221 5.98 -4.96 15.99
CA GLY A 221 6.76 -6.20 16.09
C GLY A 221 8.27 -6.02 15.92
N ARG A 222 8.91 -7.04 15.31
CA ARG A 222 10.35 -7.05 15.02
C ARG A 222 10.76 -5.87 14.12
N GLU A 223 11.89 -5.25 14.43
CA GLU A 223 12.52 -4.25 13.56
C GLU A 223 12.92 -4.82 12.19
N ALA A 224 12.41 -4.21 11.12
CA ALA A 224 12.65 -4.66 9.76
C ALA A 224 14.10 -4.46 9.27
N HIS A 225 14.75 -3.35 9.66
CA HIS A 225 16.03 -2.90 9.08
C HIS A 225 17.02 -2.37 10.14
N ALA A 226 16.83 -2.69 11.43
CA ALA A 226 17.75 -2.30 12.50
C ALA A 226 19.22 -2.64 12.22
N GLY A 227 20.12 -1.75 12.62
CA GLY A 227 21.56 -1.84 12.38
C GLY A 227 21.97 -1.65 10.92
N SER A 228 21.06 -1.28 10.00
CA SER A 228 21.35 -1.26 8.57
C SER A 228 20.84 -0.01 7.82
N GLY A 229 21.60 0.40 6.80
CA GLY A 229 21.21 1.49 5.89
C GLY A 229 20.93 2.81 6.62
N ALA A 230 19.72 3.36 6.43
CA ALA A 230 19.28 4.58 7.11
C ALA A 230 19.12 4.42 8.64
N TYR A 231 19.07 3.17 9.13
CA TYR A 231 18.87 2.81 10.53
C TYR A 231 20.11 2.16 11.15
N LYS A 232 21.31 2.43 10.59
CA LYS A 232 22.59 1.96 11.14
C LYS A 232 22.76 2.29 12.64
N ASP A 233 22.25 3.44 13.06
CA ASP A 233 22.32 3.98 14.42
C ASP A 233 21.10 3.54 15.29
N THR A 234 20.35 2.53 14.86
CA THR A 234 19.24 1.91 15.62
C THR A 234 19.48 0.40 15.68
N PRO A 235 20.09 -0.13 16.74
CA PRO A 235 20.26 -1.57 16.91
C PRO A 235 18.90 -2.27 17.17
N PRO A 236 18.80 -3.60 16.98
CA PRO A 236 17.61 -4.34 17.37
C PRO A 236 17.38 -4.24 18.89
N PRO A 237 16.13 -4.08 19.37
CA PRO A 237 15.85 -4.06 20.80
C PRO A 237 16.09 -5.44 21.42
N THR A 238 16.65 -5.44 22.62
CA THR A 238 16.92 -6.63 23.45
C THR A 238 15.98 -6.76 24.65
N THR A 239 15.32 -5.66 25.04
CA THR A 239 14.28 -5.63 26.09
C THR A 239 12.95 -5.09 25.57
N LEU A 240 11.86 -5.31 26.33
CA LEU A 240 10.55 -4.75 25.99
C LEU A 240 10.56 -3.21 26.09
N GLU A 241 11.27 -2.63 27.05
CA GLU A 241 11.39 -1.18 27.22
C GLU A 241 12.17 -0.53 26.06
N GLU A 242 13.16 -1.23 25.49
CA GLU A 242 13.84 -0.80 24.27
C GLU A 242 12.89 -0.82 23.06
N ARG A 243 12.06 -1.85 22.94
CA ARG A 243 11.03 -1.94 21.89
C ARG A 243 9.97 -0.85 22.02
N VAL A 244 9.47 -0.60 23.23
CA VAL A 244 8.50 0.48 23.50
C VAL A 244 9.09 1.83 23.11
N ARG A 245 10.37 2.13 23.45
CA ARG A 245 11.03 3.37 23.00
C ARG A 245 11.13 3.53 21.48
N LEU A 246 11.27 2.43 20.74
CA LEU A 246 11.25 2.47 19.27
C LEU A 246 9.83 2.68 18.72
N ALA A 247 8.81 2.10 19.37
CA ALA A 247 7.41 2.31 19.05
C ALA A 247 6.96 3.76 19.34
N GLU A 248 7.30 4.31 20.51
CA GLU A 248 7.13 5.73 20.87
C GLU A 248 7.82 6.65 19.86
N ARG A 249 9.06 6.32 19.47
CA ARG A 249 9.81 7.12 18.50
C ARG A 249 9.10 7.17 17.15
N VAL A 250 8.70 6.04 16.55
CA VAL A 250 7.99 6.09 15.26
C VAL A 250 6.60 6.72 15.40
N ALA A 251 5.88 6.45 16.50
CA ALA A 251 4.59 7.08 16.77
C ALA A 251 4.69 8.62 16.79
N THR A 252 5.78 9.15 17.36
CA THR A 252 6.08 10.58 17.35
C THR A 252 6.53 11.06 15.96
N GLU A 253 7.44 10.33 15.29
CA GLU A 253 8.05 10.74 14.02
C GLU A 253 7.10 10.69 12.80
N ILE A 254 6.02 9.89 12.85
CA ILE A 254 4.99 9.83 11.78
C ILE A 254 3.59 10.21 12.26
N SER A 255 3.47 10.73 13.49
CA SER A 255 2.21 11.20 14.11
C SER A 255 1.09 10.16 14.19
N ILE A 256 1.39 8.96 14.70
CA ILE A 256 0.40 7.89 14.89
C ILE A 256 -0.61 8.29 15.98
N GLY A 257 -1.89 8.44 15.61
CA GLY A 257 -3.04 8.55 16.50
C GLY A 257 -3.76 7.23 16.77
N LEU A 258 -3.51 6.18 15.97
CA LEU A 258 -4.05 4.83 16.20
C LEU A 258 -3.42 4.12 17.41
N PRO A 259 -4.15 3.18 18.07
CA PRO A 259 -3.57 2.32 19.11
C PRO A 259 -2.40 1.48 18.57
N VAL A 260 -1.22 1.63 19.18
CA VAL A 260 -0.01 0.86 18.86
C VAL A 260 0.18 -0.25 19.89
N ALA A 261 -0.34 -1.44 19.59
CA ALA A 261 -0.19 -2.64 20.40
C ALA A 261 1.21 -3.23 20.23
N VAL A 262 2.04 -3.17 21.28
CA VAL A 262 3.44 -3.61 21.26
C VAL A 262 3.53 -5.11 21.58
N ASP A 263 4.03 -5.90 20.63
CA ASP A 263 4.29 -7.33 20.75
C ASP A 263 5.53 -7.59 21.62
N ASP A 264 5.53 -8.71 22.36
CA ASP A 264 6.61 -9.09 23.27
C ASP A 264 7.95 -9.30 22.55
N ILE A 265 9.05 -9.28 23.31
CA ILE A 265 10.41 -9.35 22.77
C ILE A 265 10.69 -10.64 21.97
N ASP A 266 9.94 -11.71 22.23
CA ASP A 266 9.98 -12.98 21.48
C ASP A 266 9.31 -12.90 20.09
N ASN A 267 8.56 -11.83 19.81
CA ASN A 267 7.81 -11.57 18.56
C ASN A 267 6.64 -12.53 18.32
N LYS A 268 6.11 -13.15 19.38
CA LYS A 268 5.13 -14.24 19.27
C LYS A 268 3.84 -13.86 18.54
N VAL A 269 3.31 -12.65 18.73
CA VAL A 269 2.07 -12.23 18.04
C VAL A 269 2.38 -11.84 16.60
N SER A 270 3.40 -11.02 16.35
CA SER A 270 3.76 -10.58 14.99
C SER A 270 4.20 -11.75 14.10
N LEU A 271 4.91 -12.75 14.64
CA LEU A 271 5.21 -14.00 13.93
C LEU A 271 3.97 -14.86 13.65
N ALA A 272 2.97 -14.88 14.54
CA ALA A 272 1.69 -15.53 14.27
C ALA A 272 0.90 -14.84 13.13
N TYR A 273 1.12 -13.54 12.93
CA TYR A 273 0.67 -12.75 11.77
C TYR A 273 1.71 -12.71 10.63
N GLY A 274 2.58 -13.72 10.52
CA GLY A 274 3.49 -13.94 9.39
C GLY A 274 4.82 -13.18 9.44
N GLY A 275 5.07 -12.39 10.49
CA GLY A 275 6.37 -11.75 10.78
C GLY A 275 6.74 -10.56 9.89
N LEU A 276 5.90 -10.16 8.95
CA LEU A 276 6.09 -8.98 8.12
C LEU A 276 5.86 -7.70 8.96
N ALA A 277 6.52 -6.60 8.58
CA ALA A 277 6.45 -5.32 9.28
C ALA A 277 5.71 -4.22 8.47
N ASN A 278 4.83 -4.63 7.56
CA ASN A 278 3.85 -3.79 6.86
C ASN A 278 2.65 -4.61 6.30
N ALA A 279 2.34 -5.79 6.83
CA ALA A 279 1.18 -6.56 6.42
C ALA A 279 -0.13 -5.97 6.92
N GLY A 280 -1.17 -6.09 6.09
CA GLY A 280 -2.53 -5.66 6.40
C GLY A 280 -3.49 -6.83 6.48
N TYR A 281 -4.24 -6.90 7.59
CA TYR A 281 -5.29 -7.89 7.81
C TYR A 281 -6.62 -7.21 8.12
N ILE A 282 -7.72 -7.71 7.55
CA ILE A 282 -9.07 -7.35 7.97
C ILE A 282 -9.68 -8.55 8.68
N ILE A 283 -10.12 -8.37 9.93
CA ILE A 283 -10.70 -9.40 10.79
C ILE A 283 -12.17 -9.09 11.05
N GLY A 284 -13.06 -10.03 10.72
CA GLY A 284 -14.48 -9.94 11.04
C GLY A 284 -14.78 -10.29 12.50
N GLN A 285 -15.92 -9.80 13.01
CA GLN A 285 -16.34 -9.94 14.42
C GLN A 285 -16.54 -11.38 14.90
N ASP A 286 -16.59 -12.35 13.98
CA ASP A 286 -16.56 -13.78 14.24
C ASP A 286 -15.14 -14.35 14.47
N GLY A 287 -14.12 -13.48 14.53
CA GLY A 287 -12.73 -13.85 14.77
C GLY A 287 -12.00 -14.36 13.53
N ARG A 288 -12.56 -14.19 12.33
CA ARG A 288 -11.97 -14.72 11.09
C ARG A 288 -11.31 -13.64 10.24
N VAL A 289 -10.20 -13.99 9.61
CA VAL A 289 -9.57 -13.14 8.59
C VAL A 289 -10.50 -13.08 7.39
N PHE A 290 -11.02 -11.89 7.09
CA PHE A 290 -11.76 -11.63 5.86
C PHE A 290 -10.81 -11.34 4.69
N TYR A 291 -9.68 -10.69 4.96
CA TYR A 291 -8.74 -10.23 3.94
C TYR A 291 -7.30 -10.18 4.46
N LYS A 292 -6.33 -10.39 3.56
CA LYS A 292 -4.88 -10.26 3.79
C LYS A 292 -4.17 -9.62 2.59
N MET A 293 -3.28 -8.66 2.84
CA MET A 293 -2.29 -8.19 1.85
C MET A 293 -0.86 -8.13 2.44
N PRO A 294 0.20 -8.48 1.67
CA PRO A 294 1.58 -8.48 2.15
C PRO A 294 2.10 -7.11 2.56
N TRP A 295 1.93 -6.08 1.71
CA TRP A 295 2.12 -4.67 2.08
C TRP A 295 0.75 -4.00 2.14
N ILE A 296 0.43 -3.36 3.25
CA ILE A 296 -0.82 -2.64 3.45
C ILE A 296 -0.86 -1.37 2.57
N ASP A 297 -2.03 -1.10 1.99
CA ASP A 297 -2.28 0.02 1.11
C ASP A 297 -3.75 0.45 1.24
N ALA A 298 -3.98 1.68 1.70
CA ALA A 298 -5.33 2.19 1.97
C ALA A 298 -6.27 2.11 0.76
N ARG A 299 -5.72 2.31 -0.45
CA ARG A 299 -6.47 2.27 -1.72
C ARG A 299 -7.17 0.93 -1.93
N LEU A 300 -6.55 -0.15 -1.44
CA LEU A 300 -6.97 -1.53 -1.64
C LEU A 300 -7.84 -2.09 -0.51
N LEU A 301 -8.02 -1.33 0.58
CA LEU A 301 -8.83 -1.76 1.73
C LEU A 301 -10.31 -1.33 1.63
N ASN A 302 -10.62 -0.28 0.85
CA ASN A 302 -11.98 0.29 0.79
C ASN A 302 -13.02 -0.71 0.23
N GLU A 303 -12.67 -1.49 -0.80
CA GLU A 303 -13.52 -2.54 -1.36
C GLU A 303 -13.80 -3.67 -0.35
N PRO A 304 -12.80 -4.38 0.22
CA PRO A 304 -13.05 -5.46 1.16
C PRO A 304 -13.66 -4.99 2.48
N LEU A 305 -13.33 -3.79 3.00
CA LEU A 305 -14.04 -3.22 4.16
C LEU A 305 -15.52 -2.96 3.85
N THR A 306 -15.84 -2.47 2.66
CA THR A 306 -17.23 -2.28 2.22
C THR A 306 -17.96 -3.61 2.06
N ALA A 307 -17.30 -4.64 1.54
CA ALA A 307 -17.85 -5.99 1.42
C ALA A 307 -18.12 -6.62 2.80
N LEU A 308 -17.19 -6.50 3.75
CA LEU A 308 -17.33 -7.01 5.12
C LEU A 308 -18.44 -6.30 5.90
N LEU A 309 -18.61 -4.98 5.73
CA LEU A 309 -19.73 -4.28 6.35
C LEU A 309 -21.08 -4.67 5.71
N LYS A 310 -21.11 -4.97 4.40
CA LYS A 310 -22.29 -5.54 3.73
C LYS A 310 -22.62 -6.97 4.17
N SER A 311 -21.64 -7.77 4.60
CA SER A 311 -21.87 -9.10 5.21
C SER A 311 -22.23 -9.05 6.71
N GLY A 312 -22.50 -7.87 7.26
CA GLY A 312 -22.84 -7.68 8.68
C GLY A 312 -21.64 -7.79 9.61
N GLY A 313 -20.43 -7.46 9.13
CA GLY A 313 -19.20 -7.42 9.92
C GLY A 313 -18.56 -8.79 10.18
N ARG A 314 -19.06 -9.87 9.55
CA ARG A 314 -18.56 -11.25 9.77
C ARG A 314 -17.67 -11.70 8.62
N GLY A 315 -16.50 -12.24 8.95
CA GLY A 315 -15.48 -12.69 8.01
C GLY A 315 -15.88 -13.97 7.29
N GLY A 316 -16.47 -14.92 8.02
CA GLY A 316 -16.88 -16.22 7.45
C GLY A 316 -15.69 -17.14 7.14
N ALA A 317 -15.98 -18.42 6.89
CA ALA A 317 -14.95 -19.41 6.55
C ALA A 317 -14.50 -19.33 5.09
N HIS A 318 -15.28 -18.67 4.24
CA HIS A 318 -15.03 -18.49 2.81
C HIS A 318 -15.36 -17.03 2.44
N PRO A 319 -14.47 -16.07 2.75
CA PRO A 319 -14.60 -14.71 2.24
C PRO A 319 -14.50 -14.69 0.71
N PRO A 320 -15.07 -13.67 0.03
CA PRO A 320 -14.93 -13.52 -1.41
C PRO A 320 -13.46 -13.26 -1.81
N GLU A 321 -13.11 -13.64 -3.03
CA GLU A 321 -11.78 -13.35 -3.60
C GLU A 321 -11.72 -11.91 -4.13
N PHE A 322 -10.55 -11.29 -4.00
CA PHE A 322 -10.25 -9.95 -4.50
C PHE A 322 -8.89 -10.01 -5.21
N SER A 323 -8.72 -9.39 -6.38
CA SER A 323 -7.48 -9.57 -7.20
C SER A 323 -6.19 -9.23 -6.45
N ASN A 324 -6.27 -8.33 -5.47
CA ASN A 324 -5.09 -7.76 -4.79
C ASN A 324 -4.94 -8.30 -3.35
N GLY A 325 -5.73 -9.33 -2.99
CA GLY A 325 -5.65 -10.06 -1.73
C GLY A 325 -5.05 -11.45 -1.92
N GLN A 326 -4.34 -11.97 -0.91
CA GLN A 326 -3.76 -13.31 -0.99
C GLN A 326 -4.78 -14.40 -0.60
N THR A 327 -5.45 -14.99 -1.59
CA THR A 327 -6.27 -16.20 -1.43
C THR A 327 -5.50 -17.45 -1.88
N MET A 328 -4.91 -18.17 -0.92
CA MET A 328 -4.24 -19.44 -1.19
C MET A 328 -5.24 -20.61 -1.18
N PRO A 329 -5.32 -21.45 -2.24
CA PRO A 329 -6.25 -22.59 -2.28
C PRO A 329 -5.76 -23.75 -1.37
N GLY A 330 -6.19 -23.71 -0.10
CA GLY A 330 -5.77 -24.64 0.96
C GLY A 330 -6.78 -25.72 1.37
N GLY A 331 -7.79 -26.04 0.54
CA GLY A 331 -8.83 -27.02 0.90
C GLY A 331 -9.49 -27.69 -0.30
N GLY A 332 -9.77 -28.99 -0.18
CA GLY A 332 -10.32 -29.83 -1.26
C GLY A 332 -11.80 -29.60 -1.59
N GLY A 333 -12.13 -28.42 -2.11
CA GLY A 333 -13.48 -28.09 -2.59
C GLY A 333 -13.79 -28.73 -3.94
N ARG A 334 -14.91 -29.45 -4.05
CA ARG A 334 -15.43 -29.93 -5.34
C ARG A 334 -15.84 -28.73 -6.22
N ARG A 335 -15.39 -28.71 -7.48
CA ARG A 335 -15.95 -27.84 -8.52
C ARG A 335 -17.44 -28.16 -8.73
N THR A 336 -18.33 -27.35 -8.18
CA THR A 336 -19.77 -27.39 -8.44
C THR A 336 -20.07 -26.67 -9.75
N ALA A 337 -20.17 -27.43 -10.85
CA ALA A 337 -20.50 -26.88 -12.16
C ALA A 337 -21.89 -26.20 -12.12
N HIS A 338 -21.91 -24.87 -12.18
CA HIS A 338 -23.13 -24.12 -12.42
C HIS A 338 -23.43 -24.11 -13.93
N SER A 339 -24.46 -24.85 -14.32
CA SER A 339 -25.03 -24.81 -15.65
C SER A 339 -25.84 -23.52 -15.85
N GLY A 340 -25.16 -22.44 -16.26
CA GLY A 340 -25.76 -21.13 -16.50
C GLY A 340 -25.97 -20.83 -17.99
N SER A 341 -27.20 -20.44 -18.35
CA SER A 341 -27.66 -20.07 -19.69
C SER A 341 -26.66 -19.24 -20.52
N ARG A 342 -26.35 -19.71 -21.74
CA ARG A 342 -25.49 -19.01 -22.72
C ARG A 342 -26.23 -17.83 -23.37
N ALA A 343 -26.26 -16.69 -22.71
CA ALA A 343 -26.70 -15.42 -23.31
C ALA A 343 -25.67 -14.93 -24.34
N SER A 344 -26.13 -14.36 -25.45
CA SER A 344 -25.23 -13.86 -26.51
C SER A 344 -24.83 -12.41 -26.25
N SER A 345 -23.62 -12.21 -25.72
CA SER A 345 -22.89 -10.95 -25.94
C SER A 345 -22.45 -10.86 -27.41
N LYS A 346 -22.31 -9.65 -27.93
CA LYS A 346 -21.71 -9.37 -29.25
C LYS A 346 -20.38 -8.66 -29.06
N ASP A 347 -19.35 -9.18 -29.71
CA ASP A 347 -18.23 -8.45 -30.30
C ASP A 347 -17.70 -7.20 -29.57
N VAL A 348 -16.89 -7.43 -28.53
CA VAL A 348 -15.72 -6.58 -28.25
C VAL A 348 -14.49 -7.49 -28.12
N SER A 349 -13.95 -7.94 -29.26
CA SER A 349 -12.70 -8.70 -29.26
C SER A 349 -11.51 -7.74 -29.22
N ALA A 350 -11.03 -7.45 -28.01
CA ALA A 350 -9.75 -6.77 -27.80
C ALA A 350 -8.59 -7.71 -28.15
N SER A 351 -8.36 -7.93 -29.45
CA SER A 351 -7.28 -8.79 -29.98
C SER A 351 -5.90 -8.16 -29.76
N SER A 352 -5.40 -8.20 -28.52
CA SER A 352 -4.01 -7.84 -28.20
C SER A 352 -3.04 -8.69 -29.01
N THR A 353 -2.22 -8.07 -29.85
CA THR A 353 -1.25 -8.80 -30.66
C THR A 353 -0.08 -9.22 -29.76
N PRO A 354 0.27 -10.51 -29.64
CA PRO A 354 1.30 -10.96 -28.70
C PRO A 354 2.64 -10.25 -28.92
N VAL A 355 3.24 -9.75 -27.83
CA VAL A 355 4.48 -8.98 -27.90
C VAL A 355 5.61 -9.89 -28.39
N LYS A 356 6.27 -9.51 -29.49
CA LYS A 356 7.29 -10.32 -30.15
C LYS A 356 8.51 -10.54 -29.24
N VAL A 357 8.63 -11.76 -28.74
CA VAL A 357 9.72 -12.20 -27.85
C VAL A 357 11.07 -12.17 -28.60
N PRO A 358 12.14 -11.63 -28.00
CA PRO A 358 13.51 -11.78 -28.52
C PRO A 358 14.00 -13.23 -28.42
N ALA A 359 14.70 -13.72 -29.44
CA ALA A 359 15.27 -15.07 -29.42
C ALA A 359 16.25 -15.23 -28.25
N GLY A 360 16.14 -16.34 -27.50
CA GLY A 360 16.88 -16.60 -26.26
C GLY A 360 16.20 -16.09 -24.99
N MET A 361 14.99 -15.51 -25.07
CA MET A 361 14.16 -15.09 -23.93
C MET A 361 12.85 -15.89 -23.81
N GLU A 362 12.79 -17.10 -24.37
CA GLU A 362 11.57 -17.91 -24.43
C GLU A 362 11.01 -18.30 -23.04
N ASN A 363 11.90 -18.36 -22.04
CA ASN A 363 11.59 -18.81 -20.67
C ASN A 363 11.59 -17.69 -19.61
N ASP A 364 11.71 -16.41 -20.01
CA ASP A 364 11.72 -15.26 -19.09
C ASP A 364 10.76 -14.17 -19.56
N ILE A 365 10.24 -13.37 -18.63
CA ILE A 365 9.42 -12.19 -18.93
C ILE A 365 10.30 -11.12 -19.61
N VAL A 366 9.83 -10.56 -20.73
CA VAL A 366 10.57 -9.55 -21.51
C VAL A 366 10.46 -8.17 -20.84
N TRP A 367 11.48 -7.81 -20.06
CA TRP A 367 11.54 -6.53 -19.34
C TRP A 367 12.32 -5.45 -20.11
N ASN A 368 11.65 -4.36 -20.47
CA ASN A 368 12.30 -3.10 -20.87
C ASN A 368 12.88 -2.38 -19.64
N SER A 369 13.83 -1.46 -19.85
CA SER A 369 14.45 -0.63 -18.80
C SER A 369 14.07 0.85 -18.85
N ASN A 370 13.31 1.27 -19.86
CA ASN A 370 12.84 2.64 -20.03
C ASN A 370 11.29 2.65 -20.07
N PHE A 371 10.69 3.42 -19.16
CA PHE A 371 9.23 3.52 -19.00
C PHE A 371 8.55 4.17 -20.21
N SER A 372 9.10 5.28 -20.71
CA SER A 372 8.56 6.00 -21.87
C SER A 372 8.63 5.15 -23.14
N ASP A 373 9.70 4.39 -23.35
CA ASP A 373 9.81 3.47 -24.48
C ASP A 373 8.84 2.29 -24.38
N ALA A 374 8.60 1.78 -23.16
CA ALA A 374 7.60 0.73 -22.93
C ALA A 374 6.18 1.25 -23.24
N LEU A 375 5.82 2.43 -22.75
CA LEU A 375 4.52 3.06 -23.05
C LEU A 375 4.36 3.38 -24.54
N ASN A 376 5.42 3.87 -25.19
CA ASN A 376 5.45 4.11 -26.64
C ASN A 376 5.38 2.83 -27.50
N ARG A 377 5.72 1.66 -26.93
CA ARG A 377 5.52 0.35 -27.56
C ARG A 377 4.08 -0.14 -27.34
N ALA A 378 3.56 -0.04 -26.12
CA ALA A 378 2.17 -0.35 -25.76
C ALA A 378 1.16 0.39 -26.64
N LYS A 379 1.33 1.71 -26.83
CA LYS A 379 0.51 2.52 -27.76
C LYS A 379 0.57 2.07 -29.23
N LYS A 380 1.62 1.33 -29.64
CA LYS A 380 1.80 0.84 -31.02
C LYS A 380 1.32 -0.61 -31.22
N SER A 381 1.32 -1.44 -30.17
CA SER A 381 0.82 -2.82 -30.21
C SER A 381 -0.61 -2.98 -29.69
N ASN A 382 -1.21 -1.91 -29.16
CA ASN A 382 -2.49 -1.90 -28.44
C ASN A 382 -2.48 -2.96 -27.33
N SER A 383 -1.54 -2.80 -26.39
CA SER A 383 -1.27 -3.71 -25.27
C SER A 383 -1.11 -2.91 -23.98
N GLU A 384 -1.47 -3.50 -22.84
CA GLU A 384 -1.16 -2.93 -21.52
C GLU A 384 0.36 -2.97 -21.22
N VAL A 385 0.82 -2.06 -20.36
CA VAL A 385 2.19 -2.07 -19.81
C VAL A 385 2.20 -2.82 -18.48
N LEU A 386 3.05 -3.85 -18.35
CA LEU A 386 3.30 -4.51 -17.07
C LEU A 386 4.53 -3.89 -16.41
N VAL A 387 4.33 -3.05 -15.40
CA VAL A 387 5.40 -2.39 -14.65
C VAL A 387 5.81 -3.23 -13.44
N LYS A 388 7.11 -3.41 -13.20
CA LYS A 388 7.67 -3.88 -11.91
C LYS A 388 8.58 -2.82 -11.30
N PHE A 389 8.17 -2.29 -10.15
CA PHE A 389 9.02 -1.45 -9.30
C PHE A 389 9.93 -2.32 -8.42
N HIS A 390 11.22 -2.00 -8.39
CA HIS A 390 12.22 -2.72 -7.61
C HIS A 390 13.39 -1.79 -7.22
N PHE A 391 14.40 -2.33 -6.51
CA PHE A 391 15.73 -1.74 -6.45
C PHE A 391 16.82 -2.82 -6.48
N LYS A 392 18.02 -2.51 -6.96
CA LYS A 392 19.16 -3.44 -6.91
C LYS A 392 19.52 -3.80 -5.47
N GLY A 393 19.45 -5.10 -5.13
CA GLY A 393 19.73 -5.63 -3.79
C GLY A 393 18.49 -5.90 -2.93
N CYS A 394 17.29 -5.66 -3.44
CA CYS A 394 16.02 -6.05 -2.81
C CYS A 394 15.88 -7.59 -2.75
N PRO A 395 15.91 -8.25 -1.58
CA PRO A 395 15.86 -9.72 -1.49
C PRO A 395 14.53 -10.28 -2.00
N ILE A 396 13.42 -9.63 -1.66
CA ILE A 396 12.06 -10.01 -2.06
C ILE A 396 11.87 -9.91 -3.57
N CYS A 397 12.42 -8.86 -4.18
CA CYS A 397 12.38 -8.64 -5.63
C CYS A 397 13.17 -9.73 -6.37
N PHE A 398 14.30 -10.17 -5.79
CA PHE A 398 15.12 -11.28 -6.27
C PHE A 398 14.43 -12.63 -6.07
N ALA A 399 13.79 -12.88 -4.92
CA ALA A 399 12.99 -14.07 -4.66
C ALA A 399 11.90 -14.26 -5.72
N MET A 400 11.16 -13.19 -6.04
CA MET A 400 10.19 -13.23 -7.13
C MET A 400 10.82 -13.41 -8.51
N ASP A 401 11.96 -12.75 -8.78
CA ASP A 401 12.70 -12.90 -10.06
C ASP A 401 13.34 -14.29 -10.25
N GLN A 402 13.46 -15.12 -9.20
CA GLN A 402 13.95 -16.52 -9.31
C GLN A 402 12.84 -17.58 -9.19
N GLY A 403 11.75 -17.29 -8.49
CA GLY A 403 10.60 -18.19 -8.32
C GLY A 403 9.42 -17.82 -9.23
N PRO A 404 8.33 -17.21 -8.70
CA PRO A 404 7.09 -16.97 -9.42
C PRO A 404 7.20 -16.35 -10.82
N LEU A 405 8.11 -15.40 -11.04
CA LEU A 405 8.27 -14.72 -12.34
C LEU A 405 8.99 -15.58 -13.40
N ARG A 406 9.41 -16.81 -13.05
CA ARG A 406 9.97 -17.81 -13.96
C ARG A 406 9.08 -19.04 -14.13
N ASP A 407 7.90 -19.08 -13.50
CA ASP A 407 6.90 -20.11 -13.80
C ASP A 407 6.45 -19.96 -15.26
N LYS A 408 6.48 -21.04 -16.04
CA LYS A 408 6.15 -20.99 -17.46
C LYS A 408 4.76 -20.40 -17.73
N ARG A 409 3.78 -20.59 -16.85
CA ARG A 409 2.42 -20.02 -17.00
C ARG A 409 2.46 -18.50 -16.89
N VAL A 410 3.19 -17.98 -15.90
CA VAL A 410 3.40 -16.53 -15.68
C VAL A 410 4.16 -15.93 -16.86
N VAL A 411 5.24 -16.59 -17.32
CA VAL A 411 6.01 -16.17 -18.50
C VAL A 411 5.14 -16.16 -19.76
N ASP A 412 4.38 -17.23 -20.03
CA ASP A 412 3.51 -17.32 -21.20
C ASP A 412 2.40 -16.26 -21.18
N LYS A 413 1.70 -16.08 -20.04
CA LYS A 413 0.66 -15.03 -19.86
C LYS A 413 1.26 -13.63 -19.96
N SER A 414 2.48 -13.39 -19.47
CA SER A 414 3.13 -12.07 -19.50
C SER A 414 3.31 -11.49 -20.91
N ARG A 415 3.29 -12.32 -21.96
CA ARG A 415 3.53 -11.90 -23.36
C ARG A 415 2.38 -11.08 -23.98
N GLN A 416 1.23 -10.96 -23.32
CA GLN A 416 0.19 -10.00 -23.71
C GLN A 416 0.52 -8.55 -23.30
N PHE A 417 1.51 -8.36 -22.42
CA PHE A 417 1.91 -7.06 -21.88
C PHE A 417 3.27 -6.58 -22.43
N VAL A 418 3.46 -5.26 -22.47
CA VAL A 418 4.80 -4.68 -22.62
C VAL A 418 5.43 -4.55 -21.23
N GLY A 419 6.27 -5.51 -20.86
CA GLY A 419 6.96 -5.52 -19.56
C GLY A 419 8.00 -4.40 -19.42
N VAL A 420 8.06 -3.74 -18.26
CA VAL A 420 9.12 -2.76 -17.90
C VAL A 420 9.52 -2.86 -16.43
N LYS A 421 10.83 -2.83 -16.16
CA LYS A 421 11.41 -2.75 -14.81
C LYS A 421 11.81 -1.31 -14.51
N VAL A 422 11.43 -0.82 -13.33
CA VAL A 422 11.72 0.54 -12.83
C VAL A 422 12.51 0.40 -11.53
N ASP A 423 13.76 0.89 -11.52
CA ASP A 423 14.57 0.94 -10.30
C ASP A 423 14.32 2.26 -9.55
N ILE A 424 13.70 2.17 -8.37
CA ILE A 424 13.28 3.31 -7.55
C ILE A 424 14.45 4.10 -6.94
N THR A 425 15.70 3.71 -7.20
CA THR A 425 16.92 4.45 -6.78
C THR A 425 17.51 5.35 -7.86
N THR A 426 16.73 5.64 -8.91
CA THR A 426 17.08 6.54 -10.03
C THR A 426 16.16 7.76 -10.08
N ASP A 427 16.67 8.92 -10.53
CA ASP A 427 15.91 10.18 -10.61
C ASP A 427 14.51 10.03 -11.24
N ASP A 428 14.35 9.18 -12.25
CA ASP A 428 13.07 8.97 -12.93
C ASP A 428 12.26 7.82 -12.31
N GLY A 429 12.91 6.82 -11.72
CA GLY A 429 12.25 5.77 -10.96
C GLY A 429 11.65 6.25 -9.64
N GLU A 430 12.26 7.24 -9.00
CA GLU A 430 11.73 7.95 -7.81
C GLU A 430 10.45 8.71 -8.18
N LYS A 431 10.47 9.55 -9.25
CA LYS A 431 9.28 10.25 -9.76
C LYS A 431 8.14 9.32 -10.17
N LEU A 432 8.47 8.16 -10.76
CA LEU A 432 7.47 7.15 -11.12
C LEU A 432 6.92 6.44 -9.87
N ALA A 433 7.77 6.16 -8.88
CA ALA A 433 7.34 5.62 -7.59
C ALA A 433 6.39 6.61 -6.88
N ASP A 434 6.67 7.92 -6.91
CA ASP A 434 5.80 8.95 -6.36
C ASP A 434 4.48 9.05 -7.16
N LYS A 435 4.53 9.10 -8.51
CA LYS A 435 3.33 9.18 -9.36
C LYS A 435 2.33 8.06 -9.07
N PHE A 436 2.80 6.83 -8.86
CA PHE A 436 1.97 5.65 -8.64
C PHE A 436 1.85 5.27 -7.14
N GLU A 437 2.28 6.17 -6.24
CA GLU A 437 2.32 6.02 -4.77
C GLU A 437 2.82 4.63 -4.34
N VAL A 438 4.03 4.28 -4.80
CA VAL A 438 4.66 2.98 -4.58
C VAL A 438 5.16 2.89 -3.15
N VAL A 439 4.35 2.26 -2.28
CA VAL A 439 4.63 2.16 -0.83
C VAL A 439 5.94 1.41 -0.54
N GLY A 440 6.27 0.36 -1.31
CA GLY A 440 7.44 -0.50 -1.11
C GLY A 440 7.85 -1.24 -2.38
N THR A 441 8.64 -2.33 -2.25
CA THR A 441 9.02 -3.18 -3.39
C THR A 441 9.06 -4.67 -3.02
N PRO A 442 8.80 -5.60 -3.96
CA PRO A 442 8.32 -5.34 -5.31
C PRO A 442 6.88 -4.82 -5.30
N VAL A 443 6.53 -4.01 -6.30
CA VAL A 443 5.15 -3.62 -6.62
C VAL A 443 4.98 -3.77 -8.12
N PHE A 444 3.84 -4.30 -8.54
CA PHE A 444 3.51 -4.52 -9.94
C PHE A 444 2.26 -3.73 -10.29
N ILE A 445 2.24 -3.14 -11.48
CA ILE A 445 1.12 -2.31 -11.93
C ILE A 445 0.86 -2.62 -13.41
N ARG A 446 -0.40 -2.86 -13.76
CA ARG A 446 -0.87 -2.89 -15.14
C ARG A 446 -1.33 -1.48 -15.52
N LEU A 447 -0.82 -0.96 -16.64
CA LEU A 447 -1.24 0.35 -17.16
C LEU A 447 -1.93 0.20 -18.52
N ASN A 448 -2.94 1.02 -18.75
CA ASN A 448 -3.56 1.15 -20.08
C ASN A 448 -2.57 1.80 -21.07
N THR A 449 -2.98 1.90 -22.34
CA THR A 449 -2.15 2.49 -23.40
C THR A 449 -1.70 3.92 -23.06
N ASP A 450 -2.48 4.69 -22.31
CA ASP A 450 -2.20 6.09 -21.98
C ASP A 450 -1.37 6.29 -20.70
N GLY A 451 -1.09 5.22 -19.97
CA GLY A 451 -0.20 5.23 -18.80
C GLY A 451 -0.92 5.53 -17.49
N GLU A 452 -2.22 5.28 -17.46
CA GLU A 452 -3.10 5.28 -16.29
C GLU A 452 -3.15 3.88 -15.68
N GLU A 453 -3.39 3.79 -14.37
CA GLU A 453 -3.39 2.54 -13.62
C GLU A 453 -4.69 1.76 -13.82
N VAL A 454 -4.58 0.50 -14.29
CA VAL A 454 -5.69 -0.44 -14.48
C VAL A 454 -5.82 -1.38 -13.28
N ASP A 455 -4.69 -1.89 -12.79
CA ASP A 455 -4.65 -2.87 -11.68
C ASP A 455 -3.27 -2.89 -11.01
N ARG A 456 -3.17 -3.38 -9.76
CA ARG A 456 -1.91 -3.39 -9.00
C ARG A 456 -1.75 -4.58 -8.04
N HIS A 457 -0.55 -5.16 -7.99
CA HIS A 457 -0.17 -6.09 -6.93
C HIS A 457 0.90 -5.49 -6.00
N ASN A 458 0.63 -5.49 -4.70
CA ASN A 458 1.54 -4.95 -3.67
C ASN A 458 2.32 -6.08 -2.96
N GLY A 459 3.65 -6.05 -3.12
CA GLY A 459 4.56 -6.95 -2.41
C GLY A 459 4.75 -8.31 -3.08
N PRO A 460 5.22 -9.33 -2.33
CA PRO A 460 5.39 -10.68 -2.87
C PRO A 460 4.04 -11.28 -3.32
N ALA A 461 4.08 -12.05 -4.41
CA ALA A 461 3.02 -12.93 -4.84
C ALA A 461 3.58 -14.36 -4.96
N ASP A 462 2.74 -15.37 -4.74
CA ASP A 462 3.01 -16.72 -5.23
C ASP A 462 2.64 -16.81 -6.73
N VAL A 463 2.68 -18.01 -7.32
CA VAL A 463 2.28 -18.18 -8.74
C VAL A 463 0.78 -18.01 -8.94
N ALA A 464 -0.08 -18.48 -8.03
CA ALA A 464 -1.53 -18.37 -8.16
C ALA A 464 -1.99 -16.91 -8.08
N THR A 465 -1.56 -16.19 -7.04
CA THR A 465 -1.82 -14.75 -6.87
C THR A 465 -1.33 -13.95 -8.08
N PHE A 466 -0.11 -14.21 -8.57
CA PHE A 466 0.43 -13.46 -9.69
C PHE A 466 -0.22 -13.77 -11.03
N LEU A 467 -0.72 -15.00 -11.24
CA LEU A 467 -1.56 -15.32 -12.40
C LEU A 467 -2.88 -14.56 -12.34
N GLY A 468 -3.56 -14.52 -11.19
CA GLY A 468 -4.81 -13.79 -11.02
C GLY A 468 -4.69 -12.27 -11.27
N PHE A 469 -3.54 -11.67 -10.95
CA PHE A 469 -3.21 -10.27 -11.28
C PHE A 469 -2.89 -10.04 -12.78
N LEU A 470 -2.42 -11.07 -13.49
CA LEU A 470 -2.18 -11.01 -14.94
C LEU A 470 -3.42 -11.39 -15.77
N ASP A 471 -4.43 -12.01 -15.16
CA ASP A 471 -5.68 -12.36 -15.82
C ASP A 471 -6.63 -11.15 -15.91
N ASP A 472 -7.33 -11.09 -17.04
CA ASP A 472 -8.21 -10.00 -17.41
C ASP A 472 -9.53 -10.16 -16.64
N ARG A 473 -9.89 -9.19 -15.79
CA ARG A 473 -11.22 -9.13 -15.16
C ARG A 473 -12.20 -8.44 -16.12
N GLU A 474 -13.38 -9.04 -16.28
CA GLU A 474 -14.37 -8.87 -17.38
C GLU A 474 -14.74 -7.43 -17.77
#